data_AF-A0A645CF01-F1
#
_entry.id   AF-A0A645CF01-F1
#
_cell.length_a   1.000
_cell.length_b   1.000
_cell.length_c   1.000
_cell.angle_alpha   90.00
_cell.angle_beta   90.00
_cell.angle_gamma   90.00
#
_symmetry.space_group_name_H-M   'P 1'
#
loop_
_entity.id
_entity.type
_entity.pdbx_description
1 polymer ?
#
loop_
_entity_poly.entity_id
_entity_poly.type
_entity_poly.pdbx_seq_one_letter_code
_entity_poly.pdbx_strand_id
1 'polypeptide(L)' 'MTEIQGVIDLELFTIKEVATKLRVNKNTVYNLIKSGHMTALKLGALKVTDKELARFIESASGKDYSDLENVTELKAV' A
#
# COMPACT_ATOMS: atom_id res chain seq x y z
N MET A 1 -34.38 1.05 4.92
CA MET A 1 -33.25 0.09 4.83
C MET A 1 -32.34 0.66 3.77
N THR A 2 -31.34 1.42 4.18
CA THR A 2 -30.50 2.19 3.25
C THR A 2 -29.73 1.19 2.39
N GLU A 3 -29.99 1.20 1.08
CA GLU A 3 -29.12 0.55 0.11
C GLU A 3 -27.73 1.15 0.29
N ILE A 4 -26.82 0.37 0.86
CA ILE A 4 -25.41 0.69 0.81
C ILE A 4 -25.02 0.42 -0.64
N GLN A 5 -25.06 1.44 -1.48
CA GLN A 5 -24.50 1.38 -2.82
C GLN A 5 -23.03 1.01 -2.65
N GLY A 6 -22.71 -0.27 -2.86
CA GLY A 6 -21.35 -0.77 -2.93
C GLY A 6 -20.71 -0.22 -4.19
N VAL A 7 -20.26 1.03 -4.14
CA VAL A 7 -19.40 1.59 -5.17
C VAL A 7 -18.01 1.05 -4.86
N ILE A 8 -17.58 0.05 -5.63
CA ILE A 8 -16.16 -0.30 -5.70
C ILE A 8 -15.55 0.79 -6.59
N ASP A 9 -15.17 1.92 -6.01
CA ASP A 9 -14.48 2.98 -6.73
C ASP A 9 -13.08 2.48 -7.10
N LEU A 10 -12.95 1.94 -8.31
CA LEU A 10 -11.68 1.45 -8.84
C LEU A 10 -10.75 2.63 -9.14
N GLU A 11 -10.08 3.12 -8.11
CA GLU A 11 -9.11 4.21 -8.20
C GLU A 11 -7.68 3.68 -8.40
N LEU A 12 -6.90 4.41 -9.20
CA LEU A 12 -5.48 4.15 -9.42
C LEU A 12 -4.64 5.30 -8.87
N PHE A 13 -3.75 4.99 -7.94
CA PHE A 13 -2.85 5.96 -7.35
C PHE A 13 -1.46 5.86 -7.97
N THR A 14 -0.85 7.01 -8.27
CA THR A 14 0.57 7.10 -8.56
C THR A 14 1.41 6.84 -7.31
N ILE A 15 2.69 6.50 -7.49
CA ILE A 15 3.63 6.34 -6.37
C ILE A 15 3.69 7.58 -5.47
N LYS A 16 3.52 8.79 -6.03
CA LYS A 16 3.48 10.03 -5.26
C LYS A 16 2.25 10.08 -4.33
N GLU A 17 1.07 9.72 -4.84
CA GLU A 17 -0.17 9.73 -4.06
C GLU A 17 -0.17 8.64 -2.98
N VAL A 18 0.35 7.45 -3.29
CA VAL A 18 0.53 6.38 -2.30
C VAL A 18 1.45 6.84 -1.17
N ALA A 19 2.59 7.46 -1.51
CA ALA A 19 3.52 8.00 -0.52
C ALA A 19 2.86 9.06 0.37
N THR A 20 2.04 9.95 -0.22
CA THR A 20 1.26 10.94 0.53
C THR A 20 0.22 10.28 1.45
N LYS A 21 -0.52 9.26 0.99
CA LYS A 21 -1.52 8.55 1.80
C LYS A 21 -0.90 7.79 2.97
N LEU A 22 0.22 7.11 2.74
CA LEU A 22 0.96 6.37 3.78
C LEU A 22 1.85 7.26 4.64
N ARG A 23 1.98 8.55 4.32
CA ARG A 23 2.86 9.51 5.00
C ARG A 23 4.33 9.08 5.02
N VAL A 24 4.81 8.54 3.90
CA VAL A 24 6.19 8.12 3.68
C VAL A 24 6.79 8.82 2.46
N ASN A 25 8.08 8.61 2.20
CA ASN A 25 8.70 9.09 0.97
C ASN A 25 8.43 8.11 -0.21
N LYS A 26 8.63 8.58 -1.45
CA LYS A 26 8.42 7.75 -2.66
C LYS A 26 9.34 6.53 -2.72
N ASN A 27 10.56 6.63 -2.19
CA ASN A 27 11.52 5.52 -2.21
C ASN A 27 11.03 4.37 -1.34
N THR A 28 10.42 4.64 -0.19
CA THR A 28 9.78 3.62 0.65
C THR A 28 8.74 2.84 -0.14
N VAL A 29 7.87 3.52 -0.90
CA VAL A 29 6.86 2.85 -1.74
C VAL A 29 7.52 2.00 -2.83
N TYR A 30 8.56 2.50 -3.51
CA TYR A 30 9.30 1.68 -4.48
C TYR A 30 9.96 0.46 -3.83
N ASN A 31 10.49 0.59 -2.63
CA ASN A 31 11.12 -0.52 -1.92
C ASN A 31 10.09 -1.58 -1.52
N LEU A 32 8.90 -1.18 -1.04
CA LEU A 32 7.78 -2.10 -0.78
C LEU A 32 7.35 -2.86 -2.04
N ILE A 33 7.35 -2.20 -3.20
CA ILE A 33 7.01 -2.85 -4.47
C ILE A 33 8.11 -3.83 -4.89
N LYS A 34 9.39 -3.43 -4.80
CA LYS A 34 10.53 -4.26 -5.21
C LYS A 34 10.72 -5.50 -4.34
N SER A 35 10.44 -5.38 -3.04
CA SER A 35 10.47 -6.49 -2.08
C SER A 35 9.22 -7.39 -2.13
N GLY A 36 8.24 -7.05 -2.97
CA GLY A 36 7.03 -7.86 -3.17
C GLY A 36 5.93 -7.66 -2.11
N HIS A 37 6.12 -6.75 -1.15
CA HIS A 37 5.11 -6.43 -0.12
C HIS A 37 3.93 -5.64 -0.67
N MET A 38 4.09 -4.94 -1.80
CA MET A 38 3.03 -4.19 -2.46
C MET A 38 3.03 -4.45 -3.97
N THR A 39 1.87 -4.81 -4.51
CA THR A 39 1.69 -5.05 -5.95
C THR A 39 1.49 -3.72 -6.67
N ALA A 40 2.02 -3.58 -7.89
CA ALA A 40 1.81 -2.39 -8.71
C ALA A 40 1.58 -2.73 -10.18
N LEU A 41 0.91 -1.82 -10.88
CA LEU A 41 0.68 -1.86 -12.32
C LEU A 41 1.64 -0.91 -13.02
N LYS A 42 2.16 -1.29 -14.19
CA LYS A 42 3.00 -0.42 -15.03
C LYS A 42 2.19 0.06 -16.24
N LEU A 43 1.73 1.31 -16.19
CA LEU A 43 0.94 1.96 -17.26
C LEU A 43 1.67 3.24 -17.70
N GLY A 44 2.91 3.09 -18.20
CA GLY A 44 3.89 4.16 -18.37
C GLY A 44 4.58 4.55 -17.06
N ALA A 45 3.79 4.91 -16.05
CA ALA A 45 4.24 5.06 -14.66
C ALA A 45 3.72 3.90 -13.79
N LEU A 46 4.42 3.61 -12.68
CA LEU A 46 3.91 2.66 -11.69
C LEU A 46 2.70 3.27 -10.96
N LYS A 47 1.65 2.47 -10.83
CA LYS A 47 0.42 2.80 -10.13
C LYS A 47 0.00 1.66 -9.19
N VAL A 48 -0.67 2.00 -8.11
CA VAL A 48 -1.20 1.07 -7.11
C VAL A 48 -2.71 1.24 -7.08
N THR A 49 -3.45 0.14 -7.17
CA THR A 49 -4.91 0.18 -7.04
C THR A 49 -5.32 0.53 -5.61
N ASP A 50 -6.47 1.16 -5.44
CA ASP A 50 -7.12 1.33 -4.14
C ASP A 50 -7.26 0.02 -3.35
N LYS A 51 -7.70 -1.05 -4.02
CA LYS A 51 -7.83 -2.40 -3.45
C LYS A 51 -6.51 -2.90 -2.91
N GLU A 52 -5.44 -2.67 -3.66
CA GLU A 52 -4.10 -3.06 -3.24
C GLU A 52 -3.62 -2.30 -2.01
N LEU A 53 -3.81 -0.98 -2.01
CA LEU A 53 -3.41 -0.14 -0.90
C LEU A 53 -4.16 -0.51 0.39
N ALA A 54 -5.47 -0.78 0.28
CA ALA A 54 -6.29 -1.26 1.39
C ALA A 54 -5.79 -2.62 1.91
N ARG A 55 -5.58 -3.60 1.00
CA ARG A 55 -5.03 -4.92 1.33
C ARG A 55 -3.67 -4.81 2.03
N PHE A 56 -2.78 -3.93 1.53
CA PHE A 56 -1.48 -3.72 2.14
C PHE A 56 -1.62 -3.22 3.58
N ILE A 57 -2.40 -2.15 3.81
CA ILE A 57 -2.60 -1.57 5.15
C ILE A 57 -3.15 -2.60 6.13
N GLU A 58 -4.15 -3.38 5.73
CA GLU A 58 -4.71 -4.45 6.55
C GLU A 58 -3.64 -5.50 6.90
N SER A 59 -2.88 -5.95 5.91
CA SER A 59 -1.84 -6.98 6.10
C SER A 59 -0.59 -6.48 6.84
N ALA A 60 -0.31 -5.19 6.78
CA ALA A 60 0.85 -4.53 7.36
C ALA A 60 0.60 -4.06 8.80
N SER A 61 -0.67 -3.96 9.20
CA SER A 61 -1.05 -3.59 10.56
C SER A 61 -0.40 -4.51 11.58
N GLY A 62 0.29 -3.93 12.57
CA GLY A 62 1.00 -4.69 13.59
C GLY A 62 2.36 -5.23 13.18
N LYS A 63 2.90 -4.90 12.00
CA LYS A 63 4.22 -5.35 11.54
C LYS A 63 5.24 -4.22 11.45
N ASP A 64 6.50 -4.57 11.58
CA ASP A 64 7.66 -3.70 11.39
C ASP A 64 8.30 -3.94 10.02
N TYR A 65 8.28 -2.91 9.18
CA TYR A 65 8.85 -2.89 7.82
C TYR A 65 10.20 -2.15 7.76
N SER A 66 10.87 -1.94 8.90
CA SER A 66 12.21 -1.34 8.96
C SER A 66 13.25 -2.18 8.20
N ASP A 67 13.08 -3.50 8.20
CA ASP A 67 13.80 -4.44 7.36
C ASP A 67 12.83 -5.16 6.42
N LEU A 68 12.90 -4.85 5.13
CA LEU A 68 11.98 -5.41 4.14
C LEU A 68 12.31 -6.86 3.76
N GLU A 69 13.51 -7.34 4.03
CA GLU A 69 13.90 -8.74 3.79
C GLU A 69 13.49 -9.63 4.98
N ASN A 70 13.23 -9.02 6.14
CA ASN A 70 12.83 -9.71 7.36
C ASN A 70 11.77 -8.91 8.15
N VAL A 71 10.57 -8.82 7.58
CA VAL A 71 9.43 -8.17 8.23
C VAL A 71 9.02 -8.98 9.47
N THR A 72 8.90 -8.30 10.61
CA THR A 72 8.56 -8.93 11.90
C THR A 72 7.32 -8.30 12.52
N GLU A 73 6.79 -8.90 13.57
CA GLU A 73 5.73 -8.28 14.38
C GLU A 73 6.28 -7.02 15.09
N LEU A 74 5.48 -5.96 15.11
CA LEU A 74 5.79 -4.72 15.80
C LEU A 74 5.84 -5.01 17.30
N LYS A 75 7.04 -4.92 17.87
CA LYS A 75 7.25 -5.06 19.31
C LYS A 75 6.61 -3.87 20.02
N ALA A 76 6.00 -4.11 21.19
CA ALA A 76 5.41 -3.07 22.02
C ALA A 76 6.43 -1.93 22.22
N VAL A 77 6.04 -0.72 21.81
CA VAL A 77 6.84 0.52 21.89
C VAL A 77 6.60 1.20 23.23
#